data_AF-A0A800F4U3-F1
#
_entry.id   AF-A0A800F4U3-F1
#
_cell.length_a   1.000
_cell.length_b   1.000
_cell.length_c   1.000
_cell.angle_alpha   90.00
_cell.angle_beta   90.00
_cell.angle_gamma   90.00
#
_symmetry.space_group_name_H-M   'P 1'
#
loop_
_entity.id
_entity.type
_entity.pdbx_description
1 polymer ?
#
loop_
_entity_poly.entity_id
_entity_poly.type
_entity_poly.pdbx_seq_one_letter_code
_entity_poly.pdbx_strand_id
1 'polypeptide(L)' 'MNDSVTVDAKRILLRYGAPIAVLDNVSEVHRVEIAREIAKTTLAEREPRMRELLVEHGYVEED' A
#
# COMPACT_ATOMS: atom_id res chain seq x y z
N MET A 1 -16.77 11.49 5.83
CA MET A 1 -16.99 11.02 4.44
C MET A 1 -15.69 10.56 3.76
N ASN A 2 -14.52 10.69 4.41
CA ASN A 2 -13.21 10.23 3.89
C ASN A 2 -12.85 8.80 4.36
N ASP A 3 -13.53 8.29 5.39
CA ASP A 3 -13.17 7.04 6.07
C ASP A 3 -13.29 5.81 5.15
N SER A 4 -14.23 5.83 4.19
CA SER A 4 -14.43 4.71 3.25
C SER A 4 -13.19 4.49 2.37
N VAL A 5 -12.59 5.58 1.86
CA VAL A 5 -11.41 5.50 0.98
C VAL A 5 -10.19 5.04 1.76
N THR A 6 -10.00 5.57 2.98
CA THR A 6 -8.90 5.14 3.86
C THR A 6 -9.01 3.66 4.25
N VAL A 7 -10.21 3.20 4.63
CA VAL A 7 -10.44 1.80 4.98
C VAL A 7 -10.20 0.89 3.78
N ASP A 8 -10.65 1.29 2.59
CA ASP A 8 -10.41 0.50 1.37
C ASP A 8 -8.94 0.48 0.97
N ALA A 9 -8.23 1.60 1.09
CA ALA A 9 -6.78 1.66 0.87
C ALA A 9 -6.04 0.70 1.81
N LYS A 10 -6.34 0.72 3.12
CA LYS A 10 -5.77 -0.23 4.07
C LYS A 10 -6.07 -1.68 3.67
N ARG A 11 -7.30 -1.98 3.24
CA ARG A 11 -7.71 -3.33 2.82
C ARG A 11 -6.99 -3.78 1.55
N ILE A 12 -6.83 -2.90 0.57
CA ILE A 12 -6.10 -3.17 -0.68
C ILE A 12 -4.64 -3.50 -0.36
N LEU A 13 -3.96 -2.71 0.47
CA LEU A 13 -2.57 -2.95 0.82
C LEU A 13 -2.38 -4.28 1.56
N LEU A 14 -3.28 -4.59 2.51
CA LEU A 14 -3.27 -5.90 3.19
C LEU A 14 -3.50 -7.05 2.21
N ARG A 15 -4.41 -6.88 1.25
CA ARG A 15 -4.72 -7.91 0.24
C ARG A 15 -3.51 -8.25 -0.63
N TYR A 16 -2.68 -7.27 -0.95
CA TYR A 16 -1.50 -7.44 -1.79
C TYR A 16 -0.20 -7.65 -1.00
N GLY A 17 -0.29 -7.90 0.32
CA GLY A 17 0.82 -8.43 1.12
C GLY A 17 1.57 -7.44 1.99
N ALA A 18 1.09 -6.19 2.15
CA ALA A 18 1.76 -5.23 3.04
C ALA A 18 1.67 -5.73 4.49
N PRO A 19 2.80 -5.85 5.22
CA PRO A 19 2.78 -6.29 6.61
C PRO A 19 1.96 -5.30 7.46
N ILE A 20 1.10 -5.82 8.33
CA ILE A 20 0.26 -4.96 9.18
C ILE A 20 1.09 -4.01 10.06
N ALA A 21 2.22 -4.49 10.58
CA ALA A 21 3.16 -3.71 11.38
C ALA A 21 3.80 -2.56 10.59
N VAL A 22 3.96 -2.72 9.27
CA VAL A 22 4.43 -1.64 8.39
C VAL A 22 3.32 -0.61 8.20
N LEU A 23 2.10 -1.06 7.91
CA LEU A 23 0.96 -0.17 7.67
C LEU A 23 0.60 0.74 8.85
N ASP A 24 0.87 0.30 10.08
CA ASP A 24 0.69 1.13 11.28
C ASP A 24 1.60 2.38 11.27
N ASN A 25 2.75 2.31 10.58
CA ASN A 25 3.69 3.43 10.39
C ASN A 25 3.44 4.24 9.10
N VAL A 26 2.58 3.75 8.20
CA VAL A 26 2.19 4.49 6.99
C VAL A 26 0.99 5.38 7.31
N SER A 27 1.06 6.68 7.02
CA SER A 27 -0.06 7.60 7.22
C SER A 27 -1.25 7.22 6.33
N GLU A 28 -2.47 7.58 6.74
CA GLU A 28 -3.68 7.27 5.95
C GLU A 28 -3.63 7.84 4.54
N VAL A 29 -3.13 9.07 4.39
CA VAL A 29 -2.96 9.74 3.10
C VAL A 29 -2.04 8.92 2.20
N HIS A 30 -0.90 8.49 2.75
CA HIS A 30 0.09 7.77 1.97
C HIS A 30 -0.37 6.34 1.62
N ARG A 31 -1.16 5.68 2.49
CA ARG A 31 -1.82 4.42 2.13
C ARG A 31 -2.74 4.58 0.92
N VAL A 32 -3.49 5.68 0.86
CA VAL A 32 -4.38 5.99 -0.28
C VAL A 32 -3.57 6.25 -1.54
N GLU A 33 -2.44 6.95 -1.46
CA GLU A 33 -1.53 7.19 -2.59
C GLU A 33 -0.97 5.88 -3.13
N ILE A 34 -0.39 5.02 -2.28
CA ILE A 34 0.14 3.72 -2.68
C ILE A 34 -0.96 2.85 -3.30
N ALA A 35 -2.14 2.78 -2.67
CA ALA A 35 -3.28 2.01 -3.17
C ALA A 35 -3.72 2.48 -4.58
N ARG A 36 -3.69 3.80 -4.84
CA ARG A 36 -3.99 4.37 -6.15
C ARG A 36 -2.94 4.02 -7.18
N GLU A 37 -1.66 4.04 -6.83
CA GLU A 37 -0.60 3.69 -7.77
C GLU A 37 -0.68 2.23 -8.18
N ILE A 38 -0.88 1.30 -7.24
CA ILE A 38 -1.01 -0.13 -7.59
C ILE A 38 -2.34 -0.44 -8.30
N ALA A 39 -3.40 0.33 -8.05
CA ALA A 39 -4.66 0.13 -8.77
C ALA A 39 -4.53 0.38 -10.28
N LYS A 40 -3.56 1.20 -10.71
CA LYS A 40 -3.26 1.48 -12.12
C LYS A 40 -2.49 0.36 -12.83
N THR A 41 -1.93 -0.61 -12.10
CA THR A 41 -1.18 -1.73 -12.68
C THR A 41 -2.08 -2.95 -12.95
N THR A 42 -1.56 -3.94 -13.68
CA THR A 42 -2.26 -5.22 -13.82
C THR A 42 -2.29 -5.97 -12.48
N LEU A 43 -3.21 -6.93 -12.34
CA LEU A 43 -3.33 -7.72 -11.11
C LEU A 43 -2.04 -8.43 -10.72
N ALA A 44 -1.27 -8.92 -11.69
CA ALA A 44 0.00 -9.60 -11.46
C ALA A 44 1.10 -8.65 -10.94
N GLU A 45 1.00 -7.35 -11.25
CA GLU A 45 2.01 -6.35 -10.89
C GLU A 45 1.72 -5.64 -9.56
N ARG A 46 0.54 -5.83 -8.97
CA ARG A 46 0.12 -5.07 -7.78
C ARG A 46 0.98 -5.32 -6.56
N GLU A 47 1.24 -6.59 -6.27
CA GLU A 47 2.12 -6.99 -5.16
C GLU A 47 3.56 -6.48 -5.36
N PRO A 48 4.25 -6.77 -6.47
CA PRO A 48 5.61 -6.27 -6.66
C PRO A 48 5.68 -4.74 -6.66
N ARG A 49 4.74 -4.04 -7.32
CA ARG A 49 4.74 -2.57 -7.31
C ARG A 49 4.45 -1.99 -5.93
N MET A 50 3.56 -2.60 -5.16
CA MET A 50 3.32 -2.20 -3.77
C MET A 50 4.59 -2.35 -2.94
N ARG A 51 5.30 -3.48 -3.07
CA ARG A 51 6.56 -3.73 -2.35
C ARG A 51 7.62 -2.70 -2.72
N GLU A 52 7.80 -2.43 -4.02
CA GLU A 52 8.70 -1.38 -4.50
C GLU A 52 8.39 -0.02 -3.86
N LEU A 53 7.13 0.41 -3.87
CA LEU A 53 6.72 1.68 -3.25
C LEU A 53 7.01 1.69 -1.73
N LEU A 54 6.78 0.59 -1.03
CA LEU A 54 7.10 0.50 0.40
C LEU A 54 8.62 0.61 0.66
N VAL A 55 9.46 0.06 -0.23
CA VAL A 55 10.92 0.19 -0.15
C VAL A 55 11.38 1.60 -0.54
N GLU A 56 10.88 2.15 -1.64
CA GLU A 56 11.15 3.53 -2.12
C GLU A 56 10.89 4.58 -1.02
N HIS A 57 9.85 4.35 -0.22
CA HIS A 57 9.47 5.23 0.89
C HIS A 57 10.09 4.87 2.24
N GLY A 58 10.95 3.84 2.30
CA GLY A 58 11.69 3.45 3.49
C GLY A 58 10.85 2.76 4.58
N TYR A 59 9.71 2.18 4.21
CA TYR A 59 8.85 1.44 5.12
C TYR A 59 9.25 -0.03 5.30
N VAL A 60 9.98 -0.58 4.33
CA VAL A 60 10.50 -1.95 4.31
C VAL A 60 11.91 -1.90 3.73
N GLU A 61 12.79 -2.76 4.23
CA GLU A 61 14.13 -2.94 3.64
C GLU A 61 14.05 -3.83 2.39
N GLU A 62 14.96 -3.62 1.44
CA GLU A 62 15.13 -4.56 0.33
C GLU A 62 15.76 -5.85 0.91
N ASP A 63 15.09 -6.99 0.74
CA ASP A 63 15.60 -8.31 1.18
C ASP A 63 16.81 -8.74 0.31
#